data_AF-A0AAE3Y402-F1
#
_entry.id   AF-A0AAE3Y402-F1
#
_cell.length_a   1.000
_cell.length_b   1.000
_cell.length_c   1.000
_cell.angle_alpha   90.00
_cell.angle_beta   90.00
_cell.angle_gamma   90.00
#
_symmetry.space_group_name_H-M   'P 1'
#
loop_
_entity.id
_entity.type
_entity.pdbx_description
1 polymer ?
#
loop_
_entity_poly.entity_id
_entity_poly.type
_entity_poly.pdbx_seq_one_letter_code
_entity_poly.pdbx_strand_id
1 'polypeptide(L)'
;MTFKALDLTASQQRLDEWRGADASINSFRDDQDRLIVRLTDRTSRQEPVGLAFFSCTYLAGPVSWAAMNLVVQESQRDDGSPGYEARDEGAGFVVRFASSSLYGDEESFLRERS
;
A
#
# COMPACT_ATOMS: atom_id res chain seq x y z
N MET A 1 -2.79 -19.22 9.73
CA MET A 1 -2.58 -17.88 9.16
C MET A 1 -2.02 -17.02 10.27
N THR A 2 -0.80 -16.51 10.12
CA THR A 2 -0.10 -15.74 11.16
C THR A 2 -0.11 -14.28 10.73
N PHE A 3 -0.58 -13.39 11.60
CA PHE A 3 -0.63 -11.96 11.35
C PHE A 3 0.54 -11.29 12.06
N LYS A 4 1.34 -10.53 11.30
CA LYS A 4 2.47 -9.79 11.87
C LYS A 4 2.23 -8.28 11.81
N ALA A 5 2.13 -7.66 12.97
CA ALA A 5 2.12 -6.22 13.08
C ALA A 5 3.52 -5.66 12.81
N LEU A 6 3.60 -4.63 11.97
CA LEU A 6 4.82 -3.94 11.61
C LEU A 6 4.76 -2.48 12.07
N ASP A 7 5.93 -1.94 12.41
CA ASP A 7 6.12 -0.49 12.44
C ASP A 7 6.34 0.05 11.02
N LEU A 8 6.41 1.38 10.89
CA LEU A 8 6.58 2.05 9.59
C LEU A 8 7.84 1.58 8.86
N THR A 9 8.96 1.44 9.57
CA THR A 9 10.24 1.04 8.98
C THR A 9 10.17 -0.38 8.42
N ALA A 10 9.63 -1.33 9.20
CA ALA A 10 9.48 -2.71 8.76
C ALA A 10 8.44 -2.85 7.65
N SER A 11 7.38 -2.04 7.66
CA SER A 11 6.41 -1.96 6.57
C SER A 11 7.07 -1.46 5.28
N GLN A 12 7.93 -0.44 5.36
CA GLN A 12 8.65 0.07 4.20
C GLN A 12 9.61 -0.98 3.63
N GLN A 13 10.35 -1.69 4.49
CA GLN A 13 11.26 -2.75 4.06
C GLN A 13 10.53 -3.86 3.27
N ARG A 14 9.32 -4.24 3.72
CA ARG A 14 8.48 -5.21 3.00
C ARG A 14 8.02 -4.71 1.63
N LEU A 15 7.69 -3.43 1.52
CA LEU A 15 7.33 -2.83 0.23
C LEU A 15 8.54 -2.71 -0.71
N ASP A 16 9.74 -2.50 -0.16
CA ASP A 16 10.97 -2.46 -0.94
C ASP A 16 11.30 -3.79 -1.62
N GLU A 17 10.82 -4.93 -1.09
CA GLU A 17 10.92 -6.25 -1.76
C GLU A 17 10.18 -6.25 -3.11
N TRP A 18 9.20 -5.37 -3.29
CA TRP A 18 8.39 -5.24 -4.51
C TRP A 18 8.80 -4.04 -5.37
N ARG A 19 9.92 -3.37 -5.05
CA ARG A 19 10.41 -2.24 -5.83
C ARG A 19 10.72 -2.67 -7.26
N GLY A 20 10.25 -1.90 -8.23
CA GLY A 20 10.36 -2.18 -9.65
C GLY A 20 9.24 -3.05 -10.23
N ALA A 21 8.35 -3.60 -9.38
CA ALA A 21 7.21 -4.41 -9.83
C ALA A 21 6.17 -3.58 -10.61
N ASP A 22 5.25 -4.27 -11.27
CA ASP A 22 4.03 -3.66 -11.78
C ASP A 22 3.00 -3.54 -10.67
N ALA A 23 2.29 -2.42 -10.66
CA ALA A 23 1.22 -2.15 -9.72
C ALA A 23 -0.06 -1.81 -10.48
N SER A 24 -1.19 -2.28 -9.97
CA SER A 24 -2.51 -1.98 -10.52
C SER A 24 -3.58 -1.95 -9.43
N ILE A 25 -4.49 -0.99 -9.50
CA ILE A 25 -5.66 -0.95 -8.63
C ILE A 25 -6.56 -2.13 -9.02
N ASN A 26 -6.70 -3.07 -8.09
CA ASN A 26 -7.52 -4.27 -8.27
C ASN A 26 -8.97 -4.03 -7.81
N SER A 27 -9.17 -3.22 -6.76
CA SER A 27 -10.49 -2.87 -6.24
C SER A 27 -10.42 -1.58 -5.45
N PHE A 28 -11.45 -0.74 -5.58
CA PHE A 28 -11.72 0.38 -4.69
C PHE A 28 -13.16 0.26 -4.18
N ARG A 29 -13.35 0.42 -2.87
CA ARG A 29 -14.66 0.33 -2.21
C ARG A 29 -14.85 1.52 -1.29
N ASP A 30 -15.69 2.46 -1.73
CA ASP A 30 -16.00 3.70 -1.02
C ASP A 30 -16.73 3.46 0.31
N ASP A 31 -17.49 2.38 0.45
CA ASP A 31 -18.25 2.06 1.66
C ASP A 31 -17.37 1.57 2.82
N GLN A 32 -16.16 1.09 2.51
CA GLN A 32 -15.18 0.57 3.46
C GLN A 32 -13.90 1.41 3.47
N ASP A 33 -13.86 2.49 2.69
CA ASP A 33 -12.67 3.31 2.41
C ASP A 33 -11.44 2.42 2.16
N ARG A 34 -11.60 1.44 1.27
CA ARG A 34 -10.61 0.38 1.04
C ARG A 34 -10.12 0.40 -0.40
N LEU A 35 -8.80 0.54 -0.55
CA LEU A 35 -8.10 0.46 -1.81
C LEU A 35 -7.20 -0.78 -1.82
N ILE A 36 -7.30 -1.62 -2.85
CA ILE A 36 -6.42 -2.77 -3.04
C ILE A 36 -5.60 -2.57 -4.31
N VAL A 37 -4.28 -2.53 -4.15
CA VAL A 37 -3.30 -2.51 -5.23
C VAL A 37 -2.70 -3.92 -5.37
N ARG A 38 -2.81 -4.51 -6.55
CA ARG A 38 -2.11 -5.74 -6.90
C ARG A 38 -0.68 -5.40 -7.32
N LEU A 39 0.30 -6.10 -6.75
CA LEU A 39 1.70 -6.02 -7.14
C LEU A 39 2.08 -7.29 -7.90
N THR A 40 2.80 -7.14 -9.00
CA THR A 40 3.22 -8.26 -9.86
C THR A 40 4.67 -8.05 -10.27
N ASP A 41 5.54 -8.92 -9.80
CA ASP A 41 6.94 -8.92 -10.21
C ASP A 41 7.04 -9.47 -11.65
N ARG A 42 7.72 -8.73 -12.53
CA ARG A 42 7.95 -9.14 -13.93
C ARG A 42 9.02 -10.22 -14.07
N THR A 43 9.87 -10.36 -13.07
CA THR A 43 11.13 -11.11 -13.16
C THR A 43 11.08 -12.44 -12.41
N SER A 44 10.30 -12.52 -11.34
CA SER A 44 10.14 -13.75 -10.57
C SER A 44 8.84 -14.50 -10.92
N ARG A 45 8.83 -15.82 -10.72
CA ARG A 45 7.61 -16.63 -10.76
C ARG A 45 6.78 -16.49 -9.46
N GLN A 46 6.97 -15.42 -8.69
CA GLN A 46 6.22 -15.20 -7.46
C GLN A 46 4.75 -14.94 -7.79
N GLU A 47 3.85 -15.42 -6.92
CA GLU A 47 2.43 -15.10 -7.05
C GLU A 47 2.20 -13.60 -6.81
N PRO A 48 1.26 -12.96 -7.54
CA PRO A 48 0.90 -11.58 -7.25
C PRO A 48 0.41 -11.40 -5.82
N VAL A 49 0.86 -10.34 -5.16
CA VAL A 49 0.41 -9.97 -3.82
C VAL A 49 -0.58 -8.80 -3.87
N GLY A 50 -1.40 -8.67 -2.83
CA GLY A 50 -2.33 -7.55 -2.67
C GLY A 50 -1.90 -6.62 -1.56
N LEU A 51 -1.65 -5.36 -1.86
CA LEU A 51 -1.49 -4.29 -0.87
C LEU A 51 -2.85 -3.62 -0.64
N ALA A 52 -3.43 -3.79 0.53
CA ALA A 52 -4.63 -3.07 0.93
C ALA A 52 -4.31 -1.85 1.80
N PHE A 53 -5.00 -0.76 1.53
CA PHE A 53 -5.09 0.42 2.37
C PHE A 53 -6.51 0.51 2.95
N PHE A 54 -6.62 0.86 4.22
CA PHE A 54 -7.89 0.95 4.96
C PHE A 54 -8.13 2.35 5.51
N SER A 55 -9.40 2.73 5.55
CA SER A 55 -9.81 4.08 5.93
C SER A 55 -9.00 5.12 5.15
N CYS A 56 -8.98 4.91 3.83
CA CYS A 56 -8.08 5.55 2.91
C CYS A 56 -8.78 6.48 1.91
N THR A 57 -8.04 7.48 1.46
CA THR A 57 -8.44 8.40 0.41
C THR A 57 -7.42 8.34 -0.71
N TYR A 58 -7.88 7.94 -1.89
CA TYR A 58 -7.09 7.99 -3.11
C TYR A 58 -7.04 9.43 -3.64
N LEU A 59 -5.86 10.03 -3.68
CA LEU A 59 -5.71 11.45 -4.03
C LEU A 59 -5.33 11.66 -5.50
N ALA A 60 -4.41 10.85 -6.00
CA ALA A 60 -3.90 10.98 -7.36
C ALA A 60 -3.24 9.70 -7.84
N GLY A 61 -3.10 9.57 -9.16
CA GLY A 61 -2.30 8.52 -9.80
C GLY A 61 -2.99 7.82 -10.96
N PRO A 62 -2.28 6.86 -11.57
CA PRO A 62 -2.83 5.97 -12.56
C PRO A 62 -3.48 4.74 -11.92
N VAL A 63 -4.41 4.13 -12.65
CA VAL A 63 -4.99 2.82 -12.28
C VAL A 63 -3.95 1.70 -12.37
N SER A 64 -2.95 1.83 -13.23
CA SER A 64 -1.86 0.87 -13.39
C SER A 64 -0.56 1.57 -13.74
N TRP A 65 0.55 1.14 -13.16
CA TRP A 65 1.88 1.65 -13.45
C TRP A 65 2.94 0.56 -13.33
N ALA A 66 4.10 0.83 -13.92
CA ALA A 66 5.25 -0.05 -13.90
C ALA A 66 6.39 0.58 -13.09
N ALA A 67 7.39 -0.22 -12.76
CA ALA A 67 8.56 0.22 -12.00
C ALA A 67 8.17 0.85 -10.65
N MET A 68 7.23 0.22 -9.94
CA MET A 68 6.68 0.71 -8.69
C MET A 68 7.77 1.05 -7.68
N ASN A 69 7.64 2.22 -7.05
CA ASN A 69 8.56 2.72 -6.04
C ASN A 69 7.78 3.43 -4.93
N LEU A 70 6.89 2.69 -4.26
CA LEU A 70 6.07 3.20 -3.16
C LEU A 70 6.92 3.49 -1.92
N VAL A 71 6.75 4.71 -1.41
CA VAL A 71 7.31 5.16 -0.14
C VAL A 71 6.15 5.50 0.79
N VAL A 72 6.20 4.97 2.01
CA VAL A 72 5.23 5.23 3.07
C VAL A 72 5.86 6.15 4.10
N GLN A 73 5.12 7.19 4.49
CA GLN A 73 5.51 8.12 5.53
C GLN A 73 4.34 8.47 6.44
N GLU A 74 4.65 8.95 7.64
CA GLU A 74 3.63 9.53 8.51
C GLU A 74 3.00 10.77 7.85
N SER A 75 1.68 10.90 8.00
CA SER A 75 0.93 12.04 7.48
C SER A 75 -0.35 12.25 8.29
N GLN A 76 -1.14 13.26 7.91
CA GLN A 76 -2.51 13.44 8.37
C GLN A 76 -3.49 12.93 7.33
N ARG A 77 -4.55 12.26 7.77
CA ARG A 77 -5.72 11.96 6.93
C ARG A 77 -6.51 13.24 6.66
N ASP A 78 -7.47 13.17 5.74
CA ASP A 78 -8.24 14.34 5.29
C ASP A 78 -9.14 14.94 6.39
N ASP A 79 -9.46 14.16 7.42
CA ASP A 79 -10.14 14.61 8.64
C ASP A 79 -9.20 15.24 9.69
N GLY A 80 -7.90 15.33 9.39
CA GLY A 80 -6.85 15.84 10.26
C GLY A 80 -6.33 14.83 11.29
N SER A 81 -6.89 13.62 11.34
CA SER A 81 -6.42 12.58 12.27
C SER A 81 -5.06 12.00 11.84
N PRO A 82 -4.27 11.44 12.78
CA PRO A 82 -3.01 10.79 12.45
C PRO A 82 -3.19 9.61 11.49
N GLY A 83 -2.23 9.42 10.58
CA GLY A 83 -2.20 8.29 9.67
C GLY A 83 -0.91 8.24 8.86
N TYR A 84 -1.03 7.77 7.63
CA TYR A 84 0.07 7.58 6.70
C TYR A 84 -0.28 8.07 5.31
N GLU A 85 0.74 8.36 4.53
CA GLU A 85 0.66 8.60 3.10
C GLU A 85 1.60 7.63 2.38
N ALA A 86 1.08 6.92 1.38
CA ALA A 86 1.89 6.15 0.46
C ALA A 86 1.95 6.90 -0.88
N ARG A 87 3.17 7.11 -1.37
CA ARG A 87 3.45 7.87 -2.58
C ARG A 87 4.41 7.12 -3.49
N ASP A 88 4.08 7.10 -4.77
CA ASP A 88 5.01 6.77 -5.84
C ASP A 88 5.18 8.02 -6.71
N GLU A 89 6.31 8.72 -6.53
CA GLU A 89 6.55 9.99 -7.23
C GLU A 89 6.69 9.81 -8.74
N GLY A 90 7.26 8.69 -9.19
CA GLY A 90 7.46 8.42 -10.61
C GLY A 90 6.15 8.16 -11.34
N ALA A 91 5.22 7.48 -10.67
CA ALA A 91 3.89 7.22 -11.21
C ALA A 91 2.90 8.37 -10.94
N GLY A 92 3.19 9.26 -10.00
CA GLY A 92 2.24 10.26 -9.51
C GLY A 92 1.11 9.66 -8.66
N PHE A 93 1.32 8.48 -8.07
CA PHE A 93 0.34 7.81 -7.21
C PHE A 93 0.43 8.32 -5.77
N VAL A 94 -0.72 8.64 -5.17
CA VAL A 94 -0.82 9.11 -3.79
C VAL A 94 -2.10 8.58 -3.14
N VAL A 95 -1.96 7.95 -1.98
CA VAL A 95 -3.07 7.53 -1.12
C VAL A 95 -2.75 7.88 0.33
N ARG A 96 -3.73 8.42 1.05
CA ARG A 96 -3.67 8.60 2.51
C ARG A 96 -4.50 7.53 3.19
N PHE A 97 -4.06 7.01 4.33
CA PHE A 97 -4.71 5.86 4.96
C PHE A 97 -4.44 5.78 6.46
N ALA A 98 -5.27 5.02 7.17
CA ALA A 98 -5.09 4.75 8.59
C ALA A 98 -4.16 3.56 8.82
N SER A 99 -4.39 2.47 8.09
CA SER A 99 -3.61 1.22 8.18
C SER A 99 -3.49 0.56 6.83
N SER A 100 -2.53 -0.36 6.69
CA SER A 100 -2.34 -1.14 5.47
C SER A 100 -1.98 -2.58 5.78
N SER A 101 -2.25 -3.48 4.82
CA SER A 101 -1.84 -4.88 4.88
C SER A 101 -1.31 -5.36 3.54
N LEU A 102 -0.25 -6.16 3.57
CA LEU A 102 0.27 -6.87 2.40
C LEU A 102 -0.17 -8.34 2.48
N TYR A 103 -1.03 -8.74 1.54
CA TYR A 103 -1.58 -10.09 1.39
C TYR A 103 -0.68 -10.95 0.52
N GLY A 104 -0.25 -12.10 1.05
CA GLY A 104 0.56 -13.12 0.39
C GLY A 104 0.69 -14.34 1.31
N ASP A 105 1.82 -15.06 1.23
CA ASP A 105 2.09 -16.24 2.07
C ASP A 105 2.13 -15.94 3.58
N GLU A 106 2.57 -14.73 3.96
CA GLU A 106 2.48 -14.20 5.32
C GLU A 106 1.82 -12.83 5.29
N GLU A 107 0.68 -12.69 5.97
CA GLU A 107 0.02 -11.39 6.09
C GLU A 107 0.72 -10.52 7.12
N SER A 108 1.14 -9.35 6.67
CA SER A 108 1.74 -8.33 7.53
C SER A 108 0.99 -7.02 7.40
N PHE A 109 0.90 -6.26 8.50
CA PHE A 109 0.08 -5.05 8.56
C PHE A 109 0.77 -3.91 9.32
N LEU A 110 0.66 -2.70 8.76
CA LEU A 110 0.98 -1.45 9.44
C LEU A 110 -0.26 -0.99 10.22
N ARG A 111 -0.12 -0.85 11.54
CA ARG A 111 -1.23 -0.49 12.43
C ARG A 111 -1.61 0.97 12.29
N GLU A 112 -2.87 1.28 12.62
CA GLU A 112 -3.31 2.66 12.80
C GLU A 112 -2.49 3.36 13.87
N ARG A 113 -2.15 4.61 13.58
CA ARG A 113 -1.43 5.48 14.49
C ARG A 113 -2.38 6.05 15.54
N SER A 114 -2.04 5.83 16.81
CA SER A 114 -2.78 6.35 17.98
C SER A 114 -2.38 7.77 18.34
#